data_AF-T0Y460-F1
#
_entry.id   AF-T0Y460-F1
#
_cell.length_a   1.000
_cell.length_b   1.000
_cell.length_c   1.000
_cell.angle_alpha   90.00
_cell.angle_beta   90.00
_cell.angle_gamma   90.00
#
_symmetry.space_group_name_H-M   'P 1'
#
loop_
_entity.id
_entity.type
_entity.pdbx_description
1 polymer ?
#
loop_
_entity_poly.entity_id
_entity_poly.type
_entity_poly.pdbx_seq_one_letter_code
_entity_poly.pdbx_strand_id
1 'polypeptide(L)'
;PPYFGLLADRPATAELGRRFLASVDAICGMVAAGDRIGAARTVVDAFSLRPGAWDRLPEEVRRTAAATMDRWVEEYRDPGALRPAPASLREILVPVLLTVGAESPGFLGEIQHALAAELPNATERTIPGAGHAPQVTHPDTYVGILLAFLLERNVPVA
;
A
#
# COMPACT_ATOMS: atom_id res chain seq x y z
N PRO A 1 0.14 -2.37 5.56
CA PRO A 1 0.40 -2.72 4.16
C PRO A 1 1.67 -3.55 4.11
N PRO A 2 1.99 -4.20 2.99
CA PRO A 2 3.33 -4.76 2.83
C PRO A 2 4.39 -3.67 3.06
N TYR A 3 5.55 -4.08 3.58
CA TYR A 3 6.73 -3.25 3.79
C TYR A 3 6.60 -2.12 4.83
N PHE A 4 5.49 -2.08 5.58
CA PHE A 4 5.29 -1.09 6.63
C PHE A 4 6.36 -1.18 7.74
N GLY A 5 6.99 -2.34 7.92
CA GLY A 5 8.09 -2.53 8.86
C GLY A 5 9.32 -1.66 8.57
N LEU A 6 9.47 -1.12 7.34
CA LEU A 6 10.52 -0.16 6.99
C LEU A 6 10.38 1.18 7.71
N LEU A 7 9.15 1.55 8.11
CA LEU A 7 8.89 2.80 8.83
C LEU A 7 9.32 2.74 10.30
N ALA A 8 9.36 1.54 10.88
CA ALA A 8 9.72 1.36 12.29
C ALA A 8 11.22 1.63 12.54
N ASP A 9 12.05 1.46 11.52
CA ASP A 9 13.51 1.58 11.64
C ASP A 9 13.99 3.04 11.49
N ARG A 10 13.09 3.97 11.12
CA ARG A 10 13.41 5.38 10.94
C ARG A 10 12.81 6.21 12.10
N PRO A 11 13.63 6.99 12.84
CA PRO A 11 13.14 7.79 13.97
C PRO A 11 12.00 8.74 13.60
N ALA A 12 12.04 9.32 12.39
CA ALA A 12 11.03 10.24 11.89
C ALA A 12 9.63 9.61 11.71
N THR A 13 9.56 8.28 11.49
CA THR A 13 8.32 7.57 11.19
C THR A 13 7.95 6.51 12.23
N ALA A 14 8.72 6.38 13.32
CA ALA A 14 8.53 5.34 14.32
C ALA A 14 7.15 5.38 15.02
N GLU A 15 6.60 6.58 15.28
CA GLU A 15 5.26 6.73 15.86
C GLU A 15 4.16 6.29 14.90
N LEU A 16 4.29 6.64 13.63
CA LEU A 16 3.41 6.17 12.56
C LEU A 16 3.48 4.64 12.45
N GLY A 17 4.69 4.11 12.54
CA GLY A 17 5.07 2.73 12.82
C GLY A 17 4.14 2.04 13.82
N ARG A 18 4.19 2.53 15.06
CA ARG A 18 3.45 1.97 16.20
C ARG A 18 1.94 2.04 16.03
N ARG A 19 1.40 3.18 15.59
CA ARG A 19 -0.06 3.37 15.42
C ARG A 19 -0.67 2.41 14.42
N PHE A 20 0.06 2.15 13.34
CA PHE A 20 -0.37 1.21 12.34
C PHE A 20 -0.36 -0.23 12.87
N LEU A 21 0.70 -0.66 13.55
CA LEU A 21 0.75 -2.00 14.16
C LEU A 21 -0.41 -2.21 15.14
N ALA A 22 -0.70 -1.22 16.00
CA ALA A 22 -1.85 -1.28 16.90
C ALA A 22 -3.19 -1.40 16.14
N SER A 23 -3.32 -0.73 14.99
CA SER A 23 -4.51 -0.83 14.14
C SER A 23 -4.63 -2.21 13.49
N VAL A 24 -3.51 -2.80 13.06
CA VAL A 24 -3.46 -4.18 12.53
C VAL A 24 -3.85 -5.19 13.61
N ASP A 25 -3.35 -5.03 14.84
CA ASP A 25 -3.72 -5.91 15.96
C ASP A 25 -5.22 -5.85 16.25
N ALA A 26 -5.82 -4.65 16.21
CA ALA A 26 -7.25 -4.48 16.34
C ALA A 26 -8.03 -5.21 15.22
N ILE A 27 -7.61 -5.05 13.95
CA ILE A 27 -8.22 -5.75 12.80
C ILE A 27 -8.10 -7.26 12.95
N CYS A 28 -6.93 -7.78 13.34
CA CYS A 28 -6.73 -9.21 13.62
C CYS A 28 -7.67 -9.71 14.72
N GLY A 29 -7.87 -8.91 15.78
CA GLY A 29 -8.83 -9.21 16.84
C GLY A 29 -10.27 -9.29 16.35
N MET A 30 -10.69 -8.40 15.45
CA MET A 30 -12.02 -8.44 14.83
C MET A 30 -12.23 -9.72 14.02
N VAL A 31 -11.26 -10.10 13.18
CA VAL A 31 -11.32 -11.35 12.40
C VAL A 31 -11.37 -12.57 13.32
N ALA A 32 -10.56 -12.61 14.38
CA ALA A 32 -10.57 -13.69 15.37
C ALA A 32 -11.91 -13.81 16.11
N ALA A 33 -12.61 -12.70 16.34
CA ALA A 33 -13.96 -12.66 16.89
C ALA A 33 -15.07 -12.98 15.87
N GLY A 34 -14.72 -13.20 14.59
CA GLY A 34 -15.66 -13.48 13.50
C GLY A 34 -16.20 -12.24 12.77
N ASP A 35 -15.80 -11.03 13.17
CA ASP A 35 -16.26 -9.77 12.59
C ASP A 35 -15.46 -9.36 11.34
N ARG A 36 -15.69 -10.08 10.24
CA ARG A 36 -15.05 -9.82 8.94
C ARG A 36 -15.53 -8.52 8.29
N ILE A 37 -16.78 -8.11 8.54
CA ILE A 37 -17.35 -6.88 7.98
C ILE A 37 -16.73 -5.66 8.64
N GLY A 38 -16.65 -5.65 9.98
CA GLY A 38 -16.00 -4.57 10.72
C GLY A 38 -14.51 -4.48 10.41
N ALA A 39 -13.83 -5.62 10.30
CA ALA A 39 -12.44 -5.68 9.89
C ALA A 39 -12.22 -5.06 8.49
N ALA A 40 -13.02 -5.46 7.50
CA ALA A 40 -12.92 -4.94 6.13
C ALA A 40 -13.25 -3.44 6.03
N ARG A 41 -14.29 -2.98 6.75
CA ARG A 41 -14.63 -1.54 6.86
C ARG A 41 -13.45 -0.74 7.39
N THR A 42 -12.83 -1.22 8.47
CA THR A 42 -11.69 -0.55 9.12
C THR A 42 -10.53 -0.39 8.15
N VAL A 43 -10.22 -1.44 7.39
CA VAL A 43 -9.18 -1.39 6.34
C VAL A 43 -9.54 -0.37 5.27
N VAL A 44 -10.75 -0.44 4.70
CA VAL A 44 -11.17 0.46 3.60
C VAL A 44 -11.12 1.93 4.01
N ASP A 45 -11.64 2.26 5.19
CA ASP A 45 -11.69 3.64 5.66
C ASP A 45 -10.26 4.16 5.95
N ALA A 46 -9.35 3.30 6.45
CA ALA A 46 -7.95 3.66 6.68
C ALA A 46 -7.21 4.03 5.38
N PHE A 47 -7.48 3.33 4.27
CA PHE A 47 -6.86 3.62 2.98
C PHE A 47 -7.52 4.74 2.19
N SER A 48 -8.80 5.01 2.46
CA SER A 48 -9.57 6.05 1.75
C SER A 48 -9.47 7.43 2.40
N LEU A 49 -8.86 7.56 3.58
CA LEU A 49 -8.79 8.78 4.41
C LEU A 49 -10.15 9.45 4.68
N ARG A 50 -11.26 8.74 4.45
CA ARG A 50 -12.62 9.25 4.56
C ARG A 50 -13.46 8.26 5.34
N PRO A 51 -13.94 8.62 6.55
CA PRO A 51 -14.90 7.82 7.28
C PRO A 51 -16.15 7.54 6.41
N GLY A 52 -16.61 6.29 6.42
CA GLY A 52 -17.77 5.87 5.63
C GLY A 52 -17.48 5.68 4.14
N ALA A 53 -16.21 5.53 3.74
CA ALA A 53 -15.86 5.12 2.39
C ALA A 53 -16.42 3.73 2.08
N TRP A 54 -16.39 2.83 3.07
CA TRP A 54 -17.01 1.51 2.99
C TRP A 54 -18.47 1.53 2.51
N ASP A 55 -19.30 2.42 3.05
CA ASP A 55 -20.74 2.46 2.74
C ASP A 55 -21.03 2.89 1.29
N ARG A 56 -20.05 3.56 0.66
CA ARG A 56 -20.14 4.03 -0.73
C ARG A 56 -19.66 2.99 -1.73
N LEU A 57 -19.01 1.91 -1.29
CA LEU A 57 -18.58 0.84 -2.17
C LEU A 57 -19.78 0.04 -2.70
N PRO A 58 -19.73 -0.49 -3.93
CA PRO A 58 -20.72 -1.45 -4.41
C PRO A 58 -20.83 -2.66 -3.46
N GLU A 59 -22.03 -3.23 -3.35
CA GLU A 59 -22.29 -4.37 -2.45
C GLU A 59 -21.36 -5.55 -2.73
N GLU A 60 -21.12 -5.86 -4.00
CA GLU A 60 -20.21 -6.92 -4.41
C GLU A 60 -18.78 -6.68 -3.93
N VAL A 61 -18.29 -5.44 -4.00
CA VAL A 61 -16.94 -5.07 -3.52
C VAL A 61 -16.86 -5.24 -2.01
N ARG A 62 -17.88 -4.80 -1.26
CA ARG A 62 -17.95 -5.02 0.20
C ARG A 62 -17.93 -6.50 0.56
N ARG A 63 -18.73 -7.32 -0.13
CA ARG A 63 -18.81 -8.77 0.09
C ARG A 63 -17.45 -9.43 -0.16
N THR A 64 -16.79 -9.08 -1.26
CA THR A 64 -15.46 -9.60 -1.58
C THR A 64 -14.43 -9.18 -0.54
N ALA A 65 -14.40 -7.90 -0.15
CA ALA A 65 -13.47 -7.41 0.87
C ALA A 65 -13.63 -8.18 2.20
N ALA A 66 -14.86 -8.35 2.68
CA ALA A 66 -15.15 -9.13 3.90
C ALA A 66 -14.74 -10.61 3.75
N ALA A 67 -15.01 -11.24 2.60
CA ALA A 67 -14.66 -12.64 2.35
C ALA A 67 -13.14 -12.89 2.32
N THR A 68 -12.33 -11.86 2.01
CA THR A 68 -10.87 -11.98 1.95
C THR A 68 -10.14 -11.69 3.26
N MET A 69 -10.85 -11.34 4.34
CA MET A 69 -10.21 -10.87 5.57
C MET A 69 -9.38 -11.95 6.29
N ASP A 70 -9.75 -13.23 6.19
CA ASP A 70 -8.94 -14.31 6.76
C ASP A 70 -7.56 -14.37 6.08
N ARG A 71 -7.54 -14.34 4.74
CA ARG A 71 -6.29 -14.27 3.95
C ARG A 71 -5.50 -12.99 4.25
N TRP A 72 -6.17 -11.86 4.41
CA TRP A 72 -5.51 -10.62 4.79
C TRP A 72 -4.75 -10.79 6.11
N VAL A 73 -5.34 -11.44 7.12
CA VAL A 73 -4.65 -11.70 8.40
C VAL A 73 -3.46 -12.64 8.22
N GLU A 74 -3.57 -13.66 7.37
CA GLU A 74 -2.45 -14.54 7.02
C GLU A 74 -1.28 -13.76 6.41
N GLU A 75 -1.56 -12.89 5.44
CA GLU A 75 -0.56 -12.05 4.78
C GLU A 75 0.15 -11.11 5.78
N TYR A 76 -0.56 -10.56 6.76
CA TYR A 76 0.07 -9.71 7.78
C TYR A 76 0.87 -10.47 8.82
N ARG A 77 0.52 -11.73 9.08
CA ARG A 77 1.30 -12.59 9.98
C ARG A 77 2.56 -13.13 9.32
N ASP A 78 2.68 -13.05 7.99
CA ASP A 78 3.91 -13.35 7.29
C ASP A 78 4.98 -12.27 7.58
N PRO A 79 6.07 -12.62 8.29
CA PRO A 79 7.15 -11.67 8.58
C PRO A 79 7.80 -11.12 7.31
N GLY A 80 7.82 -11.89 6.22
CA GLY A 80 8.38 -11.48 4.93
C GLY A 80 7.53 -10.43 4.21
N ALA A 81 6.22 -10.42 4.42
CA ALA A 81 5.32 -9.42 3.86
C ALA A 81 5.51 -8.05 4.53
N LEU A 82 5.83 -8.02 5.82
CA LEU A 82 6.00 -6.78 6.58
C LEU A 82 7.38 -6.14 6.41
N ARG A 83 8.42 -6.95 6.22
CA ARG A 83 9.81 -6.50 6.15
C ARG A 83 10.54 -7.19 5.00
N PRO A 84 10.74 -6.51 3.86
CA PRO A 84 11.66 -7.01 2.85
C PRO A 84 13.07 -6.90 3.43
N ALA A 85 13.92 -7.90 3.21
CA ALA A 85 15.32 -7.78 3.58
C ALA A 85 15.96 -6.65 2.74
N PRO A 86 16.54 -5.60 3.35
CA PRO A 86 17.14 -4.49 2.61
C PRO A 86 18.23 -4.93 1.62
N ALA A 87 18.94 -6.02 1.92
CA ALA A 87 19.90 -6.64 1.00
C ALA A 87 19.23 -7.14 -0.29
N SER A 88 18.06 -7.79 -0.18
CA SER A 88 17.32 -8.30 -1.33
C SER A 88 16.74 -7.18 -2.21
N LEU A 89 16.37 -6.04 -1.64
CA LEU A 89 15.95 -4.88 -2.44
C LEU A 89 17.10 -4.32 -3.27
N ARG A 90 18.32 -4.28 -2.71
CA ARG A 90 19.53 -3.83 -3.42
C ARG A 90 19.93 -4.74 -4.59
N GLU A 91 19.50 -6.00 -4.58
CA GLU A 91 19.72 -6.95 -5.66
C GLU A 91 18.78 -6.76 -6.86
N ILE A 92 17.74 -5.92 -6.73
CA ILE A 92 16.81 -5.60 -7.82
C ILE A 92 17.47 -4.56 -8.73
N LEU A 93 18.14 -5.06 -9.78
CA LEU A 93 18.87 -4.22 -10.73
C LEU A 93 18.02 -3.71 -11.91
N VAL A 94 16.80 -4.23 -12.09
CA VAL A 94 15.89 -3.74 -13.14
C VAL A 94 15.32 -2.36 -12.77
N PRO A 95 14.92 -1.52 -13.75
CA PRO A 95 14.21 -0.29 -13.46
C PRO A 95 12.90 -0.55 -12.69
N VAL A 96 12.65 0.21 -11.62
CA VAL A 96 11.43 0.10 -10.80
C VAL A 96 10.70 1.43 -10.78
N LEU A 97 9.42 1.42 -11.16
CA LEU A 97 8.51 2.55 -10.99
C LEU A 97 7.73 2.39 -9.69
N LEU A 98 7.84 3.37 -8.80
CA LEU A 98 7.05 3.48 -7.60
C LEU A 98 6.05 4.63 -7.75
N THR A 99 4.76 4.36 -7.51
CA THR A 99 3.70 5.36 -7.62
C THR A 99 2.90 5.47 -6.33
N VAL A 100 2.58 6.71 -5.93
CA VAL A 100 1.67 7.00 -4.82
C VAL A 100 0.68 8.11 -5.20
N GLY A 101 -0.58 8.00 -4.77
CA GLY A 101 -1.53 9.08 -4.93
C GLY A 101 -1.30 10.21 -3.92
N ALA A 102 -1.39 11.47 -4.35
CA ALA A 102 -1.15 12.64 -3.49
C ALA A 102 -2.15 12.75 -2.32
N GLU A 103 -3.34 12.20 -2.46
CA GLU A 103 -4.39 12.15 -1.42
C GLU A 103 -4.39 10.80 -0.67
N SER A 104 -3.35 9.99 -0.83
CA SER A 104 -3.18 8.75 -0.06
C SER A 104 -2.79 9.06 1.39
N PRO A 105 -3.05 8.13 2.33
CA PRO A 105 -2.47 8.22 3.66
C PRO A 105 -0.96 8.47 3.63
N GLY A 106 -0.48 9.46 4.38
CA GLY A 106 0.92 9.91 4.31
C GLY A 106 1.95 8.80 4.55
N PHE A 107 1.60 7.77 5.35
CA PHE A 107 2.48 6.62 5.57
C PHE A 107 2.82 5.85 4.29
N LEU A 108 1.98 5.90 3.25
CA LEU A 108 2.27 5.26 1.97
C LEU A 108 3.38 5.99 1.21
N GLY A 109 3.43 7.33 1.30
CA GLY A 109 4.54 8.12 0.77
C GLY A 109 5.85 7.81 1.49
N GLU A 110 5.82 7.65 2.82
CA GLU A 110 6.99 7.26 3.59
C GLU A 110 7.50 5.86 3.23
N ILE A 111 6.60 4.89 2.99
CA ILE A 111 6.98 3.55 2.51
C ILE A 111 7.61 3.64 1.13
N GLN A 112 7.03 4.43 0.22
CA GLN A 112 7.60 4.66 -1.11
C GLN A 112 9.03 5.19 -1.03
N HIS A 113 9.25 6.21 -0.20
CA HIS A 113 10.56 6.81 -0.03
C HIS A 113 11.56 5.85 0.62
N ALA A 114 11.13 5.06 1.60
CA ALA A 114 11.95 4.01 2.20
C ALA A 114 12.36 2.93 1.19
N LEU A 115 11.45 2.52 0.30
CA LEU A 115 11.77 1.59 -0.79
C LEU A 115 12.73 2.20 -1.80
N ALA A 116 12.51 3.44 -2.21
CA ALA A 116 13.37 4.15 -3.16
C ALA A 116 14.81 4.30 -2.67
N ALA A 117 15.01 4.45 -1.35
CA ALA A 117 16.34 4.51 -0.75
C ALA A 117 17.12 3.18 -0.82
N GLU A 118 16.43 2.05 -0.94
CA GLU A 118 17.00 0.70 -0.96
C GLU A 118 17.12 0.12 -2.38
N LEU A 119 16.31 0.63 -3.33
CA LEU A 119 16.24 0.18 -4.73
C LEU A 119 17.20 1.00 -5.62
N PRO A 120 18.25 0.39 -6.22
CA PRO A 120 19.26 1.13 -6.97
C PRO A 120 18.73 1.90 -8.19
N ASN A 121 17.66 1.40 -8.80
CA ASN A 121 17.09 1.92 -10.04
C ASN A 121 15.63 2.37 -9.89
N ALA A 122 15.25 2.86 -8.71
CA ALA A 122 13.90 3.36 -8.46
C ALA A 122 13.60 4.68 -9.17
N THR A 123 12.34 4.87 -9.52
CA THR A 123 11.79 6.12 -10.02
C THR A 123 10.50 6.38 -9.28
N GLU A 124 10.45 7.45 -8.49
CA GLU A 124 9.27 7.83 -7.71
C GLU A 124 8.37 8.76 -8.53
N ARG A 125 7.05 8.54 -8.43
CA ARG A 125 6.02 9.40 -9.03
C ARG A 125 4.84 9.57 -8.07
N THR A 126 4.46 10.83 -7.84
CA THR A 126 3.24 11.17 -7.10
C THR A 126 2.14 11.55 -8.09
N ILE A 127 0.94 11.01 -7.90
CA ILE A 127 -0.20 11.20 -8.80
C ILE A 127 -1.15 12.24 -8.19
N PRO A 128 -1.23 13.47 -8.73
CA PRO A 128 -2.10 14.52 -8.20
C PRO A 128 -3.58 14.10 -8.17
N GLY A 129 -4.29 14.46 -7.10
CA GLY A 129 -5.73 14.18 -6.95
C GLY A 129 -6.09 12.70 -6.69
N ALA A 130 -5.12 11.78 -6.73
CA ALA A 130 -5.38 10.36 -6.54
C ALA A 130 -5.21 9.93 -5.08
N GLY A 131 -6.10 9.04 -4.62
CA GLY A 131 -5.96 8.28 -3.37
C GLY A 131 -5.18 6.97 -3.57
N HIS A 132 -5.46 5.97 -2.74
CA HIS A 132 -4.68 4.72 -2.68
C HIS A 132 -4.66 3.90 -3.99
N ALA A 133 -5.71 3.97 -4.82
CA ALA A 133 -5.84 3.19 -6.05
C ALA A 133 -5.90 4.09 -7.30
N PRO A 134 -4.78 4.75 -7.68
CA PRO A 134 -4.73 5.63 -8.84
C PRO A 134 -5.04 4.89 -10.15
N GLN A 135 -4.67 3.62 -10.29
CA GLN A 135 -4.97 2.80 -11.47
C GLN A 135 -6.47 2.57 -11.70
N VAL A 136 -7.30 2.72 -10.65
CA VAL A 136 -8.76 2.59 -10.74
C VAL A 136 -9.42 3.96 -10.90
N THR A 137 -8.95 4.95 -10.17
CA THR A 137 -9.60 6.28 -10.08
C THR A 137 -9.12 7.28 -11.12
N HIS A 138 -7.86 7.14 -11.56
CA HIS A 138 -7.16 8.02 -12.50
C HIS A 138 -6.43 7.19 -13.56
N PRO A 139 -7.13 6.28 -14.28
CA PRO A 139 -6.50 5.30 -15.16
C PRO A 139 -5.65 5.97 -16.26
N ASP A 140 -6.14 7.05 -16.88
CA ASP A 140 -5.41 7.74 -17.95
C ASP A 140 -4.09 8.35 -17.44
N THR A 141 -4.13 9.01 -16.28
CA THR A 141 -2.94 9.58 -15.64
C THR A 141 -1.94 8.47 -15.25
N TYR A 142 -2.44 7.37 -14.68
CA TYR A 142 -1.62 6.23 -14.29
C TYR A 142 -0.92 5.60 -15.50
N VAL A 143 -1.66 5.35 -16.59
CA VAL A 143 -1.13 4.80 -17.85
C VAL A 143 -0.12 5.75 -18.48
N GLY A 144 -0.38 7.06 -18.49
CA GLY A 144 0.55 8.06 -19.00
C GLY A 144 1.90 8.04 -18.26
N ILE A 145 1.87 7.94 -16.92
CA ILE A 145 3.08 7.83 -16.10
C ILE A 145 3.83 6.52 -16.39
N LEU A 146 3.11 5.41 -16.53
CA LEU A 146 3.70 4.11 -16.86
C LEU A 146 4.41 4.14 -18.22
N LEU A 147 3.75 4.66 -19.26
CA LEU A 147 4.33 4.77 -20.60
C LEU A 147 5.56 5.68 -20.62
N ALA A 148 5.49 6.84 -19.93
CA ALA A 148 6.64 7.73 -19.81
C ALA A 148 7.85 7.02 -19.17
N PHE A 149 7.62 6.27 -18.08
CA PHE A 149 8.68 5.49 -17.43
C PHE A 149 9.29 4.43 -18.37
N LEU A 150 8.47 3.69 -19.12
CA LEU A 150 8.96 2.67 -20.05
C LEU A 150 9.86 3.28 -21.13
N LEU A 151 9.47 4.44 -21.66
CA LEU A 151 10.25 5.19 -22.65
C LEU A 151 11.55 5.75 -22.05
N GLU A 152 11.48 6.40 -20.88
CA GLU A 152 12.65 6.95 -20.16
C GLU A 152 13.71 5.89 -19.85
N ARG A 153 13.26 4.66 -19.56
CA ARG A 153 14.14 3.55 -19.15
C ARG A 153 14.50 2.61 -20.29
N ASN A 154 14.10 2.90 -21.53
CA ASN A 154 14.28 2.04 -22.70
C ASN A 154 13.85 0.58 -22.44
N VAL A 155 12.78 0.40 -21.65
CA VAL A 155 12.19 -0.92 -21.44
C VAL A 155 11.38 -1.24 -22.71
N PRO A 156 11.63 -2.37 -23.40
CA PRO A 156 10.90 -2.70 -24.62
C PRO A 156 9.39 -2.72 -24.37
N VAL A 157 8.65 -1.94 -25.15
CA VAL A 157 7.18 -1.96 -25.15
C VAL A 157 6.77 -2.93 -26.26
N ALA A 158 6.14 -4.04 -25.88
CA ALA A 158 5.70 -5.08 -26.81
C ALA A 158 4.37 -4.72 -27.49
#